data_AF-A0A2J6RFW0-F1
#
_entry.id   AF-A0A2J6RFW0-F1
#
_cell.length_a   1.000
_cell.length_b   1.000
_cell.length_c   1.000
_cell.angle_alpha   90.00
_cell.angle_beta   90.00
_cell.angle_gamma   90.00
#
_symmetry.space_group_name_H-M   'P 1'
#
loop_
_entity.id
_entity.type
_entity.pdbx_description
1 polymer ?
#
loop_
_entity_poly.entity_id
_entity_poly.type
_entity_poly.pdbx_seq_one_letter_code
_entity_poly.pdbx_strand_id
1 'polypeptide(L)'
;TSFLFIVNELPTNDNPETPGSIAARYVNQHWQPPDTMRGFFAQVPGHVYRWNNGIVGLADGYNWTAGPIVDHDGASLANGTIISLDSRGQTIWPTYFRAATVFYCNHFDNFLTTRGDAGAREMAASPDAGDWWQPLTFFHEHNISYVDHAGDQEFLAVRTADWIEQLLPRVYRRHQHGGPAHGGLAGLLPIIIALVAFSCTNNMELYRVLIEDRAWSGHRWHPHGRESGRLEGRGMVVTVFLDPENPVGSTRERVRQIEAGRTPIFR
;
A
#
# COMPACT_ATOMS: atom_id res chain seq x y z
N THR A 1 -18.33 -6.92 4.21
CA THR A 1 -17.67 -5.71 3.66
C THR A 1 -16.75 -6.13 2.56
N SER A 2 -16.67 -5.37 1.47
CA SER A 2 -15.69 -5.60 0.40
C SER A 2 -15.09 -4.26 -0.06
N PHE A 3 -13.97 -4.32 -0.78
CA PHE A 3 -13.36 -3.20 -1.49
C PHE A 3 -12.52 -3.74 -2.66
N LEU A 4 -12.24 -2.90 -3.65
CA LEU A 4 -11.30 -3.21 -4.71
C LEU A 4 -9.96 -2.57 -4.40
N PHE A 5 -8.87 -3.18 -4.85
CA PHE A 5 -7.55 -2.58 -4.76
C PHE A 5 -6.68 -2.97 -5.95
N ILE A 6 -5.70 -2.12 -6.25
CA ILE A 6 -4.65 -2.37 -7.22
C ILE A 6 -3.31 -1.96 -6.61
N VAL A 7 -2.26 -2.71 -6.95
CA VAL A 7 -0.87 -2.38 -6.63
C VAL A 7 -0.15 -2.14 -7.95
N ASN A 8 0.40 -0.94 -8.10
CA ASN A 8 1.20 -0.58 -9.25
C ASN A 8 2.63 -0.33 -8.79
N GLU A 9 3.61 -0.83 -9.54
CA GLU A 9 5.00 -0.42 -9.29
C GLU A 9 5.17 1.04 -9.70
N LEU A 10 6.00 1.77 -8.96
CA LEU A 10 6.32 3.17 -9.21
C LEU A 10 7.84 3.33 -9.39
N PRO A 11 8.35 3.15 -10.63
CA PRO A 11 9.76 3.31 -10.91
C PRO A 11 10.20 4.77 -10.75
N THR A 12 11.40 5.00 -10.22
CA THR A 12 11.97 6.34 -10.07
C THR A 12 12.75 6.77 -11.31
N ASN A 13 12.69 8.07 -11.61
CA ASN A 13 13.37 8.75 -12.69
C ASN A 13 14.52 9.62 -12.13
N ASP A 14 15.38 9.02 -11.33
CA ASP A 14 16.48 9.69 -10.63
C ASP A 14 17.86 9.06 -10.91
N ASN A 15 17.93 8.14 -11.88
CA ASN A 15 19.20 7.58 -12.34
C ASN A 15 19.95 8.62 -13.21
N PRO A 16 21.15 9.08 -12.81
CA PRO A 16 21.91 10.08 -13.56
C PRO A 16 22.34 9.62 -14.97
N GLU A 17 22.34 8.32 -15.24
CA GLU A 17 22.64 7.75 -16.56
C GLU A 17 21.45 7.84 -17.53
N THR A 18 20.24 8.08 -17.02
CA THR A 18 19.03 8.19 -17.84
C THR A 18 18.80 9.64 -18.28
N PRO A 19 18.78 9.97 -19.59
CA PRO A 19 18.53 11.32 -20.05
C PRO A 19 17.17 11.86 -19.57
N GLY A 20 17.17 13.06 -18.97
CA GLY A 20 15.96 13.70 -18.45
C GLY A 20 15.56 13.27 -17.04
N SER A 21 16.38 12.46 -16.37
CA SER A 21 16.23 12.17 -14.95
C SER A 21 16.45 13.41 -14.08
N ILE A 22 15.90 13.37 -12.88
CA ILE A 22 16.23 14.32 -11.83
C ILE A 22 17.44 13.83 -11.03
N ALA A 23 18.05 14.70 -10.24
CA ALA A 23 19.10 14.26 -9.32
C ALA A 23 18.53 13.34 -8.23
N ALA A 24 19.19 12.21 -7.99
CA ALA A 24 18.90 11.35 -6.85
C ALA A 24 19.02 12.13 -5.52
N ARG A 25 18.08 11.88 -4.62
CA ARG A 25 17.99 12.54 -3.33
C ARG A 25 18.69 11.69 -2.27
N TYR A 26 19.64 12.31 -1.56
CA TYR A 26 20.34 11.69 -0.45
C TYR A 26 20.15 12.50 0.83
N VAL A 27 19.71 11.85 1.90
CA VAL A 27 19.64 12.42 3.24
C VAL A 27 20.53 11.58 4.15
N ASN A 28 21.48 12.20 4.83
CA ASN A 28 22.49 11.50 5.63
C ASN A 28 23.21 10.38 4.87
N GLN A 29 23.51 10.60 3.58
CA GLN A 29 24.14 9.64 2.65
C GLN A 29 23.27 8.43 2.28
N HIS A 30 22.02 8.38 2.75
CA HIS A 30 21.07 7.33 2.37
C HIS A 30 20.19 7.83 1.24
N TRP A 31 19.97 6.99 0.23
CA TRP A 31 19.05 7.28 -0.85
C TRP A 31 17.62 7.41 -0.30
N GLN A 32 16.88 8.37 -0.85
CA GLN A 32 15.50 8.66 -0.49
C GLN A 32 14.66 8.80 -1.76
N PRO A 33 13.38 8.39 -1.74
CA PRO A 33 12.50 8.58 -2.88
C PRO A 33 12.38 10.06 -3.26
N PRO A 34 12.17 10.35 -4.56
CA PRO A 34 11.90 11.71 -5.03
C PRO A 34 10.75 12.38 -4.30
N ASP A 35 10.82 13.69 -4.13
CA ASP A 35 9.78 14.54 -3.52
C ASP A 35 9.02 15.39 -4.55
N THR A 36 9.26 15.15 -5.84
CA THR A 36 8.58 15.80 -6.97
C THR A 36 8.02 14.77 -7.94
N MET A 37 6.90 15.08 -8.60
CA MET A 37 6.27 14.15 -9.54
C MET A 37 7.17 13.79 -10.73
N ARG A 38 8.09 14.70 -11.11
CA ARG A 38 9.08 14.48 -12.20
C ARG A 38 10.11 13.39 -11.88
N GLY A 39 10.23 13.03 -10.60
CA GLY A 39 11.09 11.96 -10.13
C GLY A 39 10.51 10.56 -10.34
N PHE A 40 9.34 10.42 -10.97
CA PHE A 40 8.73 9.12 -11.20
C PHE A 40 8.45 8.90 -12.68
N PHE A 41 8.61 7.66 -13.12
CA PHE A 41 8.09 7.21 -14.41
C PHE A 41 6.60 6.87 -14.32
N ALA A 42 6.01 6.54 -15.46
CA ALA A 42 4.67 5.98 -15.49
C ALA A 42 4.60 4.71 -14.63
N GLN A 43 3.51 4.57 -13.88
CA GLN A 43 3.23 3.39 -13.08
C GLN A 43 3.15 2.13 -13.95
N VAL A 44 3.67 1.02 -13.45
CA VAL A 44 3.53 -0.30 -14.08
C VAL A 44 2.38 -1.04 -13.40
N PRO A 45 1.22 -1.17 -14.07
CA PRO A 45 0.03 -1.66 -13.41
C PRO A 45 0.10 -3.15 -13.06
N GLY A 46 -0.49 -3.48 -11.91
CA GLY A 46 -0.74 -4.87 -11.50
C GLY A 46 -2.14 -5.36 -11.88
N HIS A 47 -2.56 -6.44 -11.25
CA HIS A 47 -3.94 -6.93 -11.35
C HIS A 47 -4.87 -6.17 -10.41
N VAL A 48 -6.15 -6.07 -10.77
CA VAL A 48 -7.18 -5.56 -9.85
C VAL A 48 -7.71 -6.71 -9.01
N TYR A 49 -7.66 -6.53 -7.69
CA TYR A 49 -8.11 -7.50 -6.72
C TYR A 49 -9.35 -7.01 -6.01
N ARG A 50 -10.16 -7.96 -5.54
CA ARG A 50 -11.30 -7.74 -4.66
C ARG A 50 -11.01 -8.40 -3.33
N TRP A 51 -11.03 -7.61 -2.26
CA TRP A 51 -11.11 -8.14 -0.91
C TRP A 51 -12.58 -8.24 -0.52
N ASN A 52 -13.01 -9.41 -0.04
CA ASN A 52 -14.35 -9.63 0.48
C ASN A 52 -14.29 -10.44 1.77
N ASN A 53 -14.52 -9.76 2.89
CA ASN A 53 -14.59 -10.36 4.22
C ASN A 53 -13.42 -11.31 4.57
N GLY A 54 -12.20 -10.87 4.32
CA GLY A 54 -10.97 -11.59 4.66
C GLY A 54 -10.46 -12.51 3.56
N ILE A 55 -11.15 -12.59 2.43
CA ILE A 55 -10.75 -13.38 1.25
C ILE A 55 -10.37 -12.42 0.12
N VAL A 56 -9.21 -12.65 -0.50
CA VAL A 56 -8.79 -11.93 -1.71
C VAL A 56 -9.08 -12.79 -2.94
N GLY A 57 -9.64 -12.17 -3.98
CA GLY A 57 -9.80 -12.75 -5.31
C GLY A 57 -9.49 -11.73 -6.40
N LEU A 58 -9.51 -12.17 -7.66
CA LEU A 58 -9.49 -11.24 -8.79
C LEU A 58 -10.80 -10.46 -8.87
N ALA A 59 -10.71 -9.20 -9.26
CA ALA A 59 -11.86 -8.40 -9.67
C ALA A 59 -12.03 -8.54 -11.19
N ASP A 60 -12.63 -9.64 -11.63
CA ASP A 60 -12.80 -9.93 -13.06
C ASP A 60 -13.56 -8.80 -13.78
N GLY A 61 -13.07 -8.41 -14.96
CA GLY A 61 -13.63 -7.31 -15.75
C GLY A 61 -13.10 -5.93 -15.38
N TYR A 62 -12.45 -5.76 -14.22
CA TYR A 62 -11.81 -4.49 -13.85
C TYR A 62 -10.39 -4.42 -14.40
N ASN A 63 -10.06 -3.29 -15.02
CA ASN A 63 -8.77 -3.03 -15.62
C ASN A 63 -8.26 -1.64 -15.24
N TRP A 64 -6.94 -1.50 -15.13
CA TRP A 64 -6.29 -0.22 -14.94
C TRP A 64 -6.37 0.65 -16.20
N THR A 65 -6.49 1.95 -16.00
CA THR A 65 -6.35 2.98 -17.03
C THR A 65 -5.61 4.19 -16.47
N ALA A 66 -4.80 4.86 -17.29
CA ALA A 66 -4.00 6.02 -16.91
C ALA A 66 -4.80 7.33 -16.76
N GLY A 67 -6.14 7.26 -16.72
CA GLY A 67 -6.99 8.43 -16.53
C GLY A 67 -6.85 8.97 -15.09
N PRO A 68 -6.42 10.23 -14.90
CA PRO A 68 -6.16 10.74 -13.57
C PRO A 68 -7.44 10.82 -12.75
N ILE A 69 -7.31 10.57 -11.44
CA ILE A 69 -8.38 10.81 -10.47
C ILE A 69 -8.13 12.21 -9.92
N VAL A 70 -9.13 13.08 -9.97
CA VAL A 70 -9.08 14.41 -9.38
C VAL A 70 -10.05 14.52 -8.20
N ASP A 71 -9.72 15.36 -7.23
CA ASP A 71 -10.64 15.73 -6.16
C ASP A 71 -11.66 16.79 -6.61
N HIS A 72 -12.47 17.28 -5.66
CA HIS A 72 -13.47 18.32 -5.91
C HIS A 72 -12.89 19.67 -6.34
N ASP A 73 -11.62 19.95 -6.02
CA ASP A 73 -10.92 21.19 -6.35
C ASP A 73 -10.10 21.03 -7.65
N GLY A 74 -10.15 19.86 -8.28
CA GLY A 74 -9.42 19.52 -9.50
C GLY A 74 -7.96 19.11 -9.27
N ALA A 75 -7.53 18.93 -8.01
CA ALA A 75 -6.19 18.45 -7.70
C ALA A 75 -6.08 16.95 -8.00
N SER A 76 -4.96 16.55 -8.63
CA SER A 76 -4.72 15.14 -8.95
C SER A 76 -4.47 14.32 -7.69
N LEU A 77 -5.31 13.31 -7.46
CA LEU A 77 -5.21 12.35 -6.38
C LEU A 77 -4.40 11.11 -6.78
N ALA A 78 -4.45 10.72 -8.07
CA ALA A 78 -3.74 9.58 -8.63
C ALA A 78 -3.60 9.69 -10.16
N ASN A 79 -2.52 9.14 -10.70
CA ASN A 79 -2.22 9.09 -12.15
C ASN A 79 -2.90 7.92 -12.89
N GLY A 80 -3.96 7.38 -12.31
CA GLY A 80 -4.81 6.41 -12.97
C GLY A 80 -5.89 5.88 -12.05
N THR A 81 -6.75 5.05 -12.64
CA THR A 81 -7.91 4.48 -11.98
C THR A 81 -8.22 3.09 -12.53
N ILE A 82 -9.20 2.42 -11.95
CA ILE A 82 -9.75 1.18 -12.48
C ILE A 82 -11.09 1.45 -13.16
N ILE A 83 -11.38 0.71 -14.22
CA ILE A 83 -12.66 0.74 -14.92
C ILE A 83 -13.14 -0.68 -15.19
N SER A 84 -14.45 -0.85 -15.30
CA SER A 84 -15.08 -2.06 -15.82
C SER A 84 -16.14 -1.70 -16.87
N LEU A 85 -16.61 -2.67 -17.63
CA LEU A 85 -17.75 -2.51 -18.54
C LEU A 85 -18.91 -3.36 -18.02
N ASP A 86 -20.10 -2.76 -17.94
CA ASP A 86 -21.31 -3.50 -17.61
C ASP A 86 -21.79 -4.36 -18.81
N SER A 87 -22.87 -5.11 -18.61
CA SER A 87 -23.46 -5.96 -19.66
C SER A 87 -24.00 -5.19 -20.87
N ARG A 88 -24.12 -3.87 -20.78
CA ARG A 88 -24.55 -2.95 -21.85
C ARG A 88 -23.37 -2.21 -22.48
N GLY A 89 -22.13 -2.49 -22.06
CA GLY A 89 -20.93 -1.81 -22.51
C GLY A 89 -20.73 -0.41 -21.89
N GLN A 90 -21.48 -0.06 -20.85
CA GLN A 90 -21.30 1.19 -20.13
C GLN A 90 -20.11 1.08 -19.17
N THR A 91 -19.26 2.11 -19.16
CA THR A 91 -18.12 2.16 -18.23
C THR A 91 -18.57 2.37 -16.79
N ILE A 92 -18.16 1.46 -15.92
CA ILE A 92 -18.26 1.56 -14.47
C ILE A 92 -16.97 2.18 -13.95
N TRP A 93 -17.10 3.23 -13.13
CA TRP A 93 -16.01 3.91 -12.45
C TRP A 93 -16.12 3.68 -10.94
N PRO A 94 -15.39 2.71 -10.37
CA PRO A 94 -15.31 2.52 -8.92
C PRO A 94 -14.92 3.81 -8.21
N THR A 95 -15.58 4.08 -7.09
CA THR A 95 -15.33 5.31 -6.33
C THR A 95 -14.00 5.20 -5.59
N TYR A 96 -13.09 6.14 -5.85
CA TYR A 96 -11.84 6.28 -5.12
C TYR A 96 -12.08 6.38 -3.61
N PHE A 97 -11.44 5.50 -2.83
CA PHE A 97 -11.48 5.58 -1.37
C PHE A 97 -10.25 6.30 -0.83
N ARG A 98 -9.05 5.75 -1.09
CA ARG A 98 -7.75 6.25 -0.63
C ARG A 98 -6.61 5.56 -1.38
N ALA A 99 -5.45 6.21 -1.48
CA ALA A 99 -4.19 5.61 -1.91
C ALA A 99 -3.05 5.92 -0.93
N ALA A 100 -1.96 5.16 -1.04
CA ALA A 100 -0.66 5.48 -0.46
C ALA A 100 0.45 5.07 -1.41
N THR A 101 1.57 5.77 -1.33
CA THR A 101 2.82 5.37 -1.98
C THR A 101 3.79 4.89 -0.93
N VAL A 102 4.42 3.76 -1.17
CA VAL A 102 5.35 3.12 -0.22
C VAL A 102 6.61 2.69 -0.95
N PHE A 103 7.77 3.01 -0.38
CA PHE A 103 9.09 2.58 -0.84
C PHE A 103 9.79 1.75 0.21
N TYR A 104 10.43 0.65 -0.22
CA TYR A 104 11.51 0.06 0.54
C TYR A 104 12.81 0.72 0.13
N CYS A 105 13.34 1.60 0.99
CA CYS A 105 14.45 2.47 0.64
C CYS A 105 15.77 1.73 0.73
N ASN A 106 16.16 1.32 1.94
CA ASN A 106 17.41 0.61 2.21
C ASN A 106 17.31 -0.10 3.57
N HIS A 107 18.37 -0.81 3.98
CA HIS A 107 18.36 -1.56 5.24
C HIS A 107 18.38 -0.68 6.51
N PHE A 108 18.70 0.61 6.39
CA PHE A 108 18.67 1.58 7.50
C PHE A 108 17.30 2.25 7.62
N ASP A 109 16.82 2.87 6.54
CA ASP A 109 15.58 3.65 6.53
C ASP A 109 14.32 2.79 6.33
N ASN A 110 14.50 1.55 5.85
CA ASN A 110 13.44 0.57 5.64
C ASN A 110 12.26 1.11 4.81
N PHE A 111 11.07 1.25 5.39
CA PHE A 111 9.90 1.74 4.68
C PHE A 111 9.68 3.24 4.87
N LEU A 112 9.56 3.94 3.75
CA LEU A 112 8.98 5.28 3.70
C LEU A 112 7.62 5.23 3.02
N THR A 113 6.69 6.00 3.55
CA THR A 113 5.31 6.06 3.13
C THR A 113 4.91 7.50 2.92
N THR A 114 3.91 7.72 2.08
CA THR A 114 3.27 9.02 1.98
C THR A 114 1.83 8.88 1.50
N ARG A 115 1.00 9.89 1.76
CA ARG A 115 -0.42 9.91 1.42
C ARG A 115 -0.61 9.97 -0.10
N GLY A 116 -1.53 9.18 -0.64
CA GLY A 116 -1.88 9.24 -2.06
C GLY A 116 -0.76 8.77 -2.99
N ASP A 117 -0.88 9.16 -4.25
CA ASP A 117 0.05 8.84 -5.34
C ASP A 117 1.15 9.90 -5.44
N ALA A 118 2.40 9.51 -5.13
CA ALA A 118 3.56 10.40 -5.20
C ALA A 118 3.87 10.86 -6.64
N GLY A 119 3.50 10.07 -7.65
CA GLY A 119 3.67 10.44 -9.06
C GLY A 119 2.69 11.53 -9.53
N ALA A 120 1.64 11.81 -8.76
CA ALA A 120 0.58 12.74 -9.14
C ALA A 120 0.72 14.13 -8.49
N ARG A 121 1.70 14.34 -7.61
CA ARG A 121 1.77 15.52 -6.74
C ARG A 121 3.18 16.03 -6.48
N GLU A 122 3.27 17.33 -6.21
CA GLU A 122 4.50 18.00 -5.79
C GLU A 122 4.59 18.03 -4.26
N MET A 123 5.22 17.02 -3.66
CA MET A 123 5.30 16.89 -2.19
C MET A 123 6.15 18.00 -1.58
N ALA A 124 7.27 18.37 -2.24
CA ALA A 124 8.14 19.45 -1.80
C ALA A 124 7.45 20.82 -1.71
N ALA A 125 6.32 20.99 -2.42
CA ALA A 125 5.52 22.21 -2.38
C ALA A 125 4.36 22.15 -1.37
N SER A 126 4.10 20.99 -0.74
CA SER A 126 3.00 20.85 0.22
C SER A 126 3.32 21.57 1.53
N PRO A 127 2.43 22.43 2.05
CA PRO A 127 2.58 23.06 3.36
C PRO A 127 2.27 22.10 4.52
N ASP A 128 1.60 20.96 4.28
CA ASP A 128 1.36 19.93 5.29
C ASP A 128 2.55 18.95 5.30
N ALA A 129 3.33 18.95 6.38
CA ALA A 129 4.42 17.99 6.56
C ALA A 129 3.93 16.53 6.54
N GLY A 130 2.65 16.28 6.87
CA GLY A 130 2.01 14.96 6.77
C GLY A 130 1.87 14.45 5.33
N ASP A 131 2.09 15.31 4.32
CA ASP A 131 2.08 14.94 2.92
C ASP A 131 3.45 14.56 2.37
N TRP A 132 4.51 14.66 3.17
CA TRP A 132 5.89 14.34 2.77
C TRP A 132 6.23 12.85 2.98
N TRP A 133 7.44 12.50 2.57
CA TRP A 133 8.38 11.60 3.29
C TRP A 133 8.07 11.24 4.75
N GLN A 134 7.34 10.15 5.06
CA GLN A 134 7.20 9.68 6.45
C GLN A 134 7.71 8.24 6.64
N PRO A 135 8.50 7.95 7.69
CA PRO A 135 8.80 6.59 8.10
C PRO A 135 7.53 5.80 8.40
N LEU A 136 7.52 4.50 8.08
CA LEU A 136 6.45 3.62 8.51
C LEU A 136 6.40 3.55 10.03
N THR A 137 5.27 3.94 10.60
CA THR A 137 5.03 4.03 12.05
C THR A 137 3.69 3.39 12.41
N PHE A 138 3.48 3.18 13.71
CA PHE A 138 2.32 2.49 14.26
C PHE A 138 1.68 3.26 15.40
N PHE A 139 0.39 3.07 15.61
CA PHE A 139 -0.27 3.23 16.91
C PHE A 139 -0.56 1.86 17.52
N HIS A 140 -0.63 1.74 18.84
CA HIS A 140 -0.97 0.48 19.50
C HIS A 140 -2.31 0.57 20.22
N GLU A 141 -3.16 -0.42 19.98
CA GLU A 141 -4.34 -0.66 20.82
C GLU A 141 -4.37 -2.15 21.18
N HIS A 142 -4.30 -2.46 22.47
CA HIS A 142 -4.15 -3.83 22.97
C HIS A 142 -2.97 -4.56 22.29
N ASN A 143 -3.25 -5.61 21.52
CA ASN A 143 -2.25 -6.42 20.81
C ASN A 143 -2.27 -6.15 19.30
N ILE A 144 -2.84 -5.03 18.85
CA ILE A 144 -2.95 -4.67 17.44
C ILE A 144 -2.03 -3.48 17.17
N SER A 145 -1.19 -3.64 16.13
CA SER A 145 -0.40 -2.53 15.59
C SER A 145 -1.20 -1.90 14.44
N TYR A 146 -1.48 -0.60 14.53
CA TYR A 146 -2.19 0.15 13.51
C TYR A 146 -1.18 0.94 12.68
N VAL A 147 -0.96 0.53 11.42
CA VAL A 147 -0.09 1.30 10.52
C VAL A 147 -0.71 2.63 10.13
N ASP A 148 0.08 3.69 10.21
CA ASP A 148 -0.29 5.03 9.80
C ASP A 148 0.91 5.76 9.17
N HIS A 149 0.68 6.92 8.55
CA HIS A 149 1.72 7.83 8.10
C HIS A 149 2.34 8.64 9.25
N ALA A 150 1.65 8.73 10.39
CA ALA A 150 2.07 9.55 11.53
C ALA A 150 1.81 8.85 12.88
N GLY A 151 2.15 7.57 12.98
CA GLY A 151 2.12 6.81 14.23
C GLY A 151 3.12 7.34 15.27
N ASP A 152 2.87 7.04 16.54
CA ASP A 152 3.74 7.41 17.67
C ASP A 152 4.70 6.28 18.10
N GLN A 153 4.62 5.11 17.45
CA GLN A 153 5.47 3.94 17.72
C GLN A 153 6.26 3.55 16.47
N GLU A 154 7.56 3.37 16.64
CA GLU A 154 8.45 2.84 15.58
C GLU A 154 8.39 1.31 15.49
N PHE A 155 7.92 0.64 16.54
CA PHE A 155 7.91 -0.82 16.66
C PHE A 155 6.48 -1.36 16.73
N LEU A 156 6.33 -2.63 16.38
CA LEU A 156 5.08 -3.38 16.54
C LEU A 156 4.69 -3.55 18.02
N ALA A 157 3.39 -3.63 18.29
CA ALA A 157 2.85 -3.94 19.61
C ALA A 157 3.32 -5.33 20.11
N VAL A 158 3.51 -6.26 19.17
CA VAL A 158 3.81 -7.67 19.42
C VAL A 158 5.20 -8.08 18.97
N ARG A 159 5.73 -9.10 19.65
CA ARG A 159 7.08 -9.61 19.39
C ARG A 159 7.10 -10.67 18.29
N THR A 160 6.08 -11.51 18.26
CA THR A 160 5.98 -12.68 17.39
C THR A 160 4.60 -12.73 16.76
N ALA A 161 4.55 -12.97 15.46
CA ALA A 161 3.37 -13.40 14.71
C ALA A 161 3.84 -13.89 13.33
N ASP A 162 3.08 -14.81 12.74
CA ASP A 162 3.45 -15.50 11.50
C ASP A 162 3.62 -14.54 10.31
N TRP A 163 2.94 -13.38 10.36
CA TRP A 163 3.00 -12.35 9.32
C TRP A 163 4.26 -11.48 9.38
N ILE A 164 4.92 -11.36 10.54
CA ILE A 164 5.93 -10.31 10.75
C ILE A 164 7.12 -10.47 9.80
N GLU A 165 7.76 -11.65 9.72
CA GLU A 165 8.99 -11.83 8.91
C GLU A 165 8.76 -11.61 7.41
N GLN A 166 7.54 -11.90 6.93
CA GLN A 166 7.22 -11.80 5.51
C GLN A 166 6.78 -10.40 5.13
N LEU A 167 6.09 -9.69 6.01
CA LEU A 167 5.56 -8.36 5.71
C LEU A 167 6.49 -7.22 6.13
N LEU A 168 7.30 -7.42 7.16
CA LEU A 168 8.14 -6.36 7.75
C LEU A 168 9.59 -6.84 8.01
N PRO A 169 10.58 -5.96 7.81
CA PRO A 169 11.91 -6.14 8.35
C PRO A 169 11.90 -6.40 9.87
N ARG A 170 12.87 -7.20 10.33
CA ARG A 170 13.03 -7.51 11.75
C ARG A 170 13.22 -6.28 12.65
N VAL A 171 13.68 -5.16 12.09
CA VAL A 171 13.88 -3.91 12.84
C VAL A 171 12.58 -3.34 13.41
N TYR A 172 11.42 -3.61 12.79
CA TYR A 172 10.13 -3.16 13.31
C TYR A 172 9.64 -3.97 14.50
N ARG A 173 10.34 -5.04 14.89
CA ARG A 173 9.92 -5.86 16.03
C ARG A 173 10.20 -5.15 17.34
N ARG A 174 9.29 -5.34 18.30
CA ARG A 174 9.50 -4.91 19.67
C ARG A 174 10.74 -5.57 20.29
N HIS A 175 11.68 -4.75 20.76
CA HIS A 175 12.93 -5.21 21.39
C HIS A 175 12.77 -5.65 22.86
N GLN A 176 11.81 -5.07 23.60
CA GLN A 176 11.67 -5.29 25.04
C GLN A 176 11.01 -6.64 25.38
N HIS A 177 11.51 -7.28 26.44
CA HIS A 177 10.88 -8.47 27.04
C HIS A 177 9.53 -8.10 27.67
N GLY A 178 8.46 -8.83 27.31
CA GLY A 178 7.12 -8.68 27.92
C GLY A 178 5.98 -8.32 26.95
N GLY A 179 6.24 -8.18 25.64
CA GLY A 179 5.18 -7.99 24.65
C GLY A 179 4.32 -9.24 24.41
N PRO A 180 3.07 -9.10 23.97
CA PRO A 180 2.20 -10.21 23.62
C PRO A 180 2.83 -11.12 22.56
N ALA A 181 2.60 -12.43 22.69
CA ALA A 181 3.08 -13.44 21.74
C ALA A 181 2.22 -13.56 20.47
N HIS A 182 1.03 -12.94 20.49
CA HIS A 182 0.06 -12.94 19.40
C HIS A 182 -0.54 -11.55 19.25
N GLY A 183 -0.76 -11.13 18.00
CA GLY A 183 -1.36 -9.85 17.70
C GLY A 183 -1.62 -9.63 16.23
N GLY A 184 -2.39 -8.58 15.97
CA GLY A 184 -2.87 -8.24 14.66
C GLY A 184 -2.17 -7.03 14.04
N LEU A 185 -2.44 -6.85 12.77
CA LEU A 185 -2.11 -5.66 12.00
C LEU A 185 -3.42 -5.04 11.49
N ALA A 186 -3.61 -3.76 11.75
CA ALA A 186 -4.71 -2.94 11.27
C ALA A 186 -4.17 -1.56 10.86
N GLY A 187 -5.04 -0.59 10.57
CA GLY A 187 -4.64 0.74 10.10
C GLY A 187 -4.88 0.93 8.60
N LEU A 188 -4.12 1.84 7.98
CA LEU A 188 -4.33 2.28 6.61
C LEU A 188 -4.21 1.13 5.60
N LEU A 189 -5.33 0.82 4.93
CA LEU A 189 -5.42 -0.29 3.98
C LEU A 189 -4.35 -0.25 2.89
N PRO A 190 -4.10 0.89 2.22
CA PRO A 190 -3.10 0.94 1.16
C PRO A 190 -1.69 0.55 1.63
N ILE A 191 -1.30 0.91 2.87
CA ILE A 191 0.00 0.55 3.44
C ILE A 191 0.05 -0.96 3.71
N ILE A 192 -0.99 -1.54 4.32
CA ILE A 192 -1.01 -2.97 4.62
C ILE A 192 -0.91 -3.80 3.34
N ILE A 193 -1.65 -3.41 2.31
CA ILE A 193 -1.60 -4.04 0.99
C ILE A 193 -0.21 -3.86 0.36
N ALA A 194 0.44 -2.70 0.53
CA ALA A 194 1.82 -2.51 0.07
C ALA A 194 2.79 -3.48 0.78
N LEU A 195 2.67 -3.65 2.10
CA LEU A 195 3.49 -4.60 2.86
C LEU A 195 3.31 -6.05 2.35
N VAL A 196 2.09 -6.42 1.98
CA VAL A 196 1.81 -7.70 1.29
C VAL A 196 2.53 -7.75 -0.04
N ALA A 197 2.48 -6.70 -0.86
CA ALA A 197 3.17 -6.67 -2.15
C ALA A 197 4.72 -6.65 -2.03
N PHE A 198 5.28 -6.14 -0.94
CA PHE A 198 6.72 -6.24 -0.65
C PHE A 198 7.16 -7.63 -0.15
N SER A 199 6.22 -8.52 0.19
CA SER A 199 6.53 -9.92 0.50
C SER A 199 6.93 -10.74 -0.74
N CYS A 200 6.74 -10.19 -1.95
CA CYS A 200 7.04 -10.81 -3.23
C CYS A 200 7.71 -9.84 -4.23
N THR A 201 8.43 -10.36 -5.22
CA THR A 201 9.35 -9.57 -6.07
C THR A 201 8.70 -8.69 -7.14
N ASN A 202 7.47 -8.98 -7.56
CA ASN A 202 6.77 -8.21 -8.60
C ASN A 202 5.25 -8.54 -8.62
N ASN A 203 4.51 -7.87 -9.51
CA ASN A 203 3.06 -8.04 -9.66
C ASN A 203 2.61 -9.48 -10.02
N MET A 204 3.43 -10.24 -10.76
CA MET A 204 3.12 -11.63 -11.09
C MET A 204 3.27 -12.52 -9.85
N GLU A 205 4.33 -12.32 -9.06
CA GLU A 205 4.46 -13.04 -7.79
C GLU A 205 3.39 -12.61 -6.78
N LEU A 206 2.95 -11.34 -6.78
CA LEU A 206 1.82 -10.89 -5.97
C LEU A 206 0.52 -11.62 -6.36
N TYR A 207 0.27 -11.79 -7.66
CA TYR A 207 -0.86 -12.59 -8.13
C TYR A 207 -0.80 -14.01 -7.57
N ARG A 208 0.36 -14.66 -7.65
CA ARG A 208 0.54 -16.03 -7.13
C ARG A 208 0.34 -16.09 -5.61
N VAL A 209 0.91 -15.15 -4.87
CA VAL A 209 0.74 -15.04 -3.40
C VAL A 209 -0.74 -14.91 -3.01
N LEU A 210 -1.49 -14.06 -3.70
CA LEU A 210 -2.88 -13.77 -3.34
C LEU A 210 -3.88 -14.82 -3.87
N ILE A 211 -3.66 -15.33 -5.08
CA ILE A 211 -4.65 -16.15 -5.81
C ILE A 211 -4.31 -17.65 -5.74
N GLU A 212 -3.06 -18.02 -6.01
CA GLU A 212 -2.61 -19.42 -6.02
C GLU A 212 -2.35 -19.92 -4.60
N ASP A 213 -1.47 -19.23 -3.89
CA ASP A 213 -1.03 -19.59 -2.53
C ASP A 213 -2.09 -19.24 -1.48
N ARG A 214 -3.01 -18.32 -1.80
CA ARG A 214 -4.05 -17.78 -0.90
C ARG A 214 -3.47 -17.34 0.44
N ALA A 215 -2.30 -16.69 0.39
CA ALA A 215 -1.56 -16.28 1.57
C ALA A 215 -2.37 -15.32 2.46
N TRP A 216 -3.25 -14.50 1.87
CA TRP A 216 -4.17 -13.65 2.61
C TRP A 216 -5.59 -14.22 2.55
N SER A 217 -6.00 -14.90 3.63
CA SER A 217 -7.26 -15.61 3.72
C SER A 217 -7.80 -15.62 5.15
N GLY A 218 -9.12 -15.50 5.33
CA GLY A 218 -9.77 -15.65 6.62
C GLY A 218 -9.30 -14.66 7.68
N HIS A 219 -8.93 -13.43 7.27
CA HIS A 219 -8.32 -12.40 8.14
C HIS A 219 -6.99 -12.84 8.76
N ARG A 220 -6.23 -13.68 8.05
CA ARG A 220 -4.92 -14.16 8.47
C ARG A 220 -3.94 -14.11 7.30
N TRP A 221 -2.68 -14.03 7.67
CA TRP A 221 -1.57 -14.27 6.76
C TRP A 221 -1.07 -15.70 6.93
N HIS A 222 -0.95 -16.42 5.83
CA HIS A 222 -0.35 -17.73 5.75
C HIS A 222 1.01 -17.56 5.06
N PRO A 223 2.11 -17.91 5.74
CA PRO A 223 3.44 -17.78 5.15
C PRO A 223 3.57 -18.53 3.83
N HIS A 224 4.15 -17.89 2.82
CA HIS A 224 4.42 -18.50 1.51
C HIS A 224 5.92 -18.67 1.24
N GLY A 225 6.28 -19.50 0.25
CA GLY A 225 7.67 -19.80 -0.11
C GLY A 225 8.33 -18.81 -1.09
N ARG A 226 7.64 -17.74 -1.51
CA ARG A 226 8.16 -16.74 -2.47
C ARG A 226 9.29 -15.89 -1.88
N GLU A 227 10.18 -15.42 -2.76
CA GLU A 227 11.25 -14.49 -2.42
C GLU A 227 10.69 -13.11 -2.05
N SER A 228 11.26 -12.49 -1.02
CA SER A 228 10.86 -11.15 -0.61
C SER A 228 11.23 -10.11 -1.66
N GLY A 229 10.28 -9.25 -2.02
CA GLY A 229 10.53 -8.13 -2.92
C GLY A 229 10.92 -6.83 -2.22
N ARG A 230 11.47 -6.90 -1.00
CA ARG A 230 12.09 -5.76 -0.31
C ARG A 230 13.45 -5.45 -0.94
N LEU A 231 13.42 -5.01 -2.19
CA LEU A 231 14.58 -4.56 -2.95
C LEU A 231 14.75 -3.06 -2.73
N GLU A 232 15.99 -2.63 -2.49
CA GLU A 232 16.34 -1.22 -2.30
C GLU A 232 15.88 -0.39 -3.51
N GLY A 233 15.21 0.73 -3.23
CA GLY A 233 14.63 1.62 -4.22
C GLY A 233 13.29 1.17 -4.81
N ARG A 234 12.75 -0.01 -4.46
CA ARG A 234 11.45 -0.45 -4.98
C ARG A 234 10.32 0.34 -4.34
N GLY A 235 9.50 0.96 -5.19
CA GLY A 235 8.33 1.72 -4.80
C GLY A 235 7.05 1.22 -5.46
N MET A 236 5.93 1.44 -4.79
CA MET A 236 4.62 1.10 -5.31
C MET A 236 3.56 2.12 -4.88
N VAL A 237 2.56 2.30 -5.73
CA VAL A 237 1.31 2.99 -5.42
C VAL A 237 0.24 1.95 -5.20
N VAL A 238 -0.41 2.02 -4.06
CA VAL A 238 -1.59 1.20 -3.77
C VAL A 238 -2.80 2.09 -3.72
N THR A 239 -3.81 1.74 -4.52
CA THR A 239 -5.07 2.48 -4.58
C THR A 239 -6.23 1.56 -4.21
N VAL A 240 -7.06 2.01 -3.27
CA VAL A 240 -8.26 1.33 -2.78
C VAL A 240 -9.49 2.06 -3.29
N PHE A 241 -10.47 1.28 -3.75
CA PHE A 241 -11.75 1.76 -4.26
C PHE A 241 -12.91 1.08 -3.53
N LEU A 242 -14.04 1.76 -3.46
CA LEU A 242 -15.30 1.12 -3.07
C LEU A 242 -15.71 0.12 -4.16
N ASP A 243 -16.25 -1.01 -3.72
CA ASP A 243 -16.71 -2.10 -4.57
C ASP A 243 -18.14 -1.81 -5.07
N PRO A 244 -18.32 -1.46 -6.36
CA PRO A 244 -19.63 -1.10 -6.90
C PRO A 244 -20.58 -2.30 -6.96
N GLU A 245 -20.07 -3.54 -6.91
CA GLU A 245 -20.89 -4.75 -6.85
C GLU A 245 -21.42 -5.04 -5.44
N ASN A 246 -20.99 -4.27 -4.43
CA ASN A 246 -21.45 -4.38 -3.05
C ASN A 246 -21.74 -3.00 -2.44
N PRO A 247 -22.69 -2.22 -2.99
CA PRO A 247 -22.89 -0.83 -2.58
C PRO A 247 -23.31 -0.68 -1.12
N VAL A 248 -23.98 -1.67 -0.54
CA VAL A 248 -24.38 -1.68 0.88
C VAL A 248 -23.22 -2.07 1.79
N GLY A 249 -22.39 -3.03 1.35
CA GLY A 249 -21.26 -3.55 2.12
C GLY A 249 -19.94 -2.82 1.89
N SER A 250 -19.84 -1.94 0.89
CA SER A 250 -18.64 -1.20 0.51
C SER A 250 -18.86 0.32 0.54
N THR A 251 -19.33 0.82 1.68
CA THR A 251 -19.40 2.26 1.92
C THR A 251 -18.07 2.77 2.50
N ARG A 252 -17.78 4.07 2.35
CA ARG A 252 -16.59 4.69 2.98
C ARG A 252 -16.51 4.38 4.47
N GLU A 253 -17.65 4.41 5.16
CA GLU A 253 -17.73 4.10 6.59
C GLU A 253 -17.38 2.62 6.88
N ARG A 254 -17.92 1.68 6.10
CA ARG A 254 -17.61 0.25 6.27
C ARG A 254 -16.14 -0.06 6.02
N VAL A 255 -15.51 0.60 5.04
CA VAL A 255 -14.08 0.43 4.75
C VAL A 255 -13.22 1.08 5.85
N ARG A 256 -13.59 2.26 6.36
CA ARG A 256 -12.94 2.89 7.52
C ARG A 256 -13.02 2.02 8.78
N GLN A 257 -14.12 1.29 8.98
CA GLN A 257 -14.24 0.36 10.11
C GLN A 257 -13.27 -0.84 10.02
N ILE A 258 -12.83 -1.21 8.82
CA ILE A 258 -11.73 -2.18 8.64
C ILE A 258 -10.42 -1.53 9.05
N GLU A 259 -10.12 -0.31 8.58
CA GLU A 259 -8.91 0.43 8.97
C GLU A 259 -8.84 0.61 10.51
N ALA A 260 -9.98 0.89 11.15
CA ALA A 260 -10.11 1.04 12.60
C ALA A 260 -10.08 -0.28 13.39
N GLY A 261 -9.68 -1.41 12.79
CA GLY A 261 -9.39 -2.65 13.54
C GLY A 261 -10.60 -3.39 14.11
N ARG A 262 -11.84 -2.96 13.83
CA ARG A 262 -13.06 -3.73 14.23
C ARG A 262 -13.10 -5.11 13.57
N THR A 263 -12.49 -5.22 12.40
CA THR A 263 -12.16 -6.49 11.75
C THR A 263 -10.70 -6.40 11.32
N PRO A 264 -9.73 -6.78 12.20
CA PRO A 264 -8.31 -6.66 11.87
C PRO A 264 -8.02 -7.43 10.59
N ILE A 265 -7.17 -6.86 9.73
CA ILE A 265 -6.80 -7.47 8.46
C ILE A 265 -6.05 -8.78 8.68
N PHE A 266 -5.16 -8.78 9.67
CA PHE A 266 -4.51 -9.97 10.21
C PHE A 266 -4.87 -10.08 11.69
N ARG A 267 -5.41 -11.23 12.09
CA ARG A 267 -5.75 -11.61 13.47
C ARG A 267 -4.74 -12.58 14.06
#